data_AF-A0A7X9C859-F1
#
_entry.id   AF-A0A7X9C859-F1
#
_cell.length_a   1.000
_cell.length_b   1.000
_cell.length_c   1.000
_cell.angle_alpha   90.00
_cell.angle_beta   90.00
_cell.angle_gamma   90.00
#
_symmetry.space_group_name_H-M   'P 1'
#
loop_
_entity.id
_entity.type
_entity.pdbx_description
1 polymer ?
#
loop_
_entity_poly.entity_id
_entity_poly.type
_entity_poly.pdbx_seq_one_letter_code
_entity_poly.pdbx_strand_id
1 'polypeptide(L)'
;MFGKRQLNARIAALESRNRALEGLVEDLARRAGLDDAELRRARQEALPQIPEVCQRLIAEDRVIEAIKAYRVHTGAGLVEAKNAVDEHRAARG
;
A
#
# COMPACT_ATOMS: atom_id res chain seq x y z
N MET A 1 11.26 25.64 -12.79
CA MET A 1 12.23 24.51 -12.65
C MET A 1 12.71 24.26 -11.22
N PHE A 2 12.56 25.17 -10.26
CA PHE A 2 13.03 24.99 -8.88
C PHE A 2 12.22 23.98 -8.04
N GLY A 3 10.88 23.98 -8.15
CA GLY A 3 10.03 23.06 -7.38
C GLY A 3 10.25 21.58 -7.70
N LYS A 4 10.47 21.22 -8.97
CA LYS A 4 10.75 19.83 -9.37
C LYS A 4 12.06 19.30 -8.78
N ARG A 5 13.09 20.15 -8.66
CA ARG A 5 14.37 19.79 -8.03
C ARG A 5 14.21 19.53 -6.53
N GLN A 6 13.45 20.37 -5.84
CA GLN A 6 13.14 20.19 -4.42
C GLN A 6 12.29 18.93 -4.17
N LEU A 7 11.30 18.67 -5.03
CA LEU A 7 10.51 17.44 -4.98
C LEU A 7 11.37 16.19 -5.19
N ASN A 8 12.24 16.19 -6.20
CA ASN A 8 13.14 15.07 -6.45
C ASN A 8 14.10 14.82 -5.27
N ALA A 9 14.62 15.88 -4.65
CA ALA A 9 15.46 15.75 -3.46
C ALA A 9 14.68 15.16 -2.28
N ARG A 10 13.41 15.59 -2.10
CA ARG A 10 12.54 15.04 -1.07
C ARG A 10 12.19 13.57 -1.33
N ILE A 11 11.95 13.19 -2.57
CA ILE A 11 11.72 11.80 -2.97
C ILE A 11 12.95 10.96 -2.64
N ALA A 12 14.15 11.38 -3.04
CA ALA A 12 15.38 10.66 -2.74
C ALA A 12 15.62 10.49 -1.23
N ALA A 13 15.33 11.53 -0.43
CA ALA A 13 15.43 11.47 1.03
C ALA A 13 14.41 10.49 1.63
N LEU A 14 13.16 10.50 1.14
CA LEU A 14 12.13 9.55 1.56
C LEU A 14 12.48 8.11 1.18
N GLU A 15 13.00 7.89 -0.03
CA GLU A 15 13.47 6.58 -0.49
C GLU A 15 14.62 6.06 0.38
N SER A 16 15.58 6.92 0.72
CA SER A 16 16.67 6.56 1.63
C SER A 16 16.15 6.17 3.02
N ARG A 17 15.19 6.95 3.54
CA ARG A 17 14.55 6.65 4.82
C ARG A 17 13.76 5.34 4.77
N ASN A 18 13.02 5.08 3.70
CA ASN A 18 12.29 3.82 3.53
C ASN A 18 13.24 2.64 3.50
N ARG A 19 14.33 2.69 2.73
CA ARG A 19 15.36 1.63 2.74
C ARG A 19 15.95 1.37 4.12
N ALA A 20 16.22 2.44 4.88
CA ALA A 20 16.73 2.29 6.25
C ALA A 20 15.69 1.67 7.19
N LEU A 21 14.42 2.05 7.06
CA LEU A 21 13.32 1.46 7.84
C LEU A 21 13.08 -0.01 7.47
N GLU A 22 13.14 -0.34 6.18
CA GLU A 22 13.03 -1.72 5.68
C GLU A 22 14.12 -2.60 6.30
N GLY A 23 15.38 -2.16 6.25
CA GLY A 23 16.49 -2.90 6.89
C GLY A 23 16.33 -3.06 8.40
N LEU A 24 15.81 -2.04 9.10
CA LEU A 24 15.53 -2.14 10.54
C LEU A 24 14.42 -3.16 10.84
N VAL A 25 13.37 -3.20 10.03
CA VAL A 25 12.28 -4.18 10.16
C VAL A 25 12.80 -5.59 9.92
N GLU A 26 13.64 -5.80 8.91
CA GLU A 26 14.26 -7.11 8.65
C GLU A 26 15.13 -7.57 9.82
N ASP A 27 15.95 -6.68 10.38
CA ASP A 27 16.78 -7.00 11.55
C ASP A 27 15.94 -7.32 12.79
N LEU A 28 14.86 -6.58 13.02
CA LEU A 28 13.94 -6.85 14.13
C LEU A 28 13.19 -8.17 13.93
N ALA A 29 12.71 -8.46 12.73
CA ALA A 29 12.04 -9.72 12.40
C ALA A 29 12.98 -10.91 12.64
N ARG A 30 14.24 -10.81 12.16
CA ARG A 30 15.27 -11.83 12.37
C ARG A 30 15.55 -12.06 13.86
N ARG A 31 15.64 -10.99 14.65
CA ARG A 31 15.85 -11.07 16.11
C ARG A 31 14.64 -11.66 16.85
N ALA A 32 13.44 -11.39 16.37
CA ALA A 32 12.20 -11.92 16.93
C ALA A 32 11.93 -13.39 16.51
N GLY A 33 12.72 -13.93 15.57
CA GLY A 33 12.50 -15.26 15.02
C GLY A 33 11.26 -15.35 14.14
N LEU A 34 10.77 -14.21 13.63
CA LEU A 34 9.58 -14.17 12.79
C LEU A 34 9.93 -14.66 11.38
N ASP A 35 9.17 -15.63 10.89
CA ASP A 35 9.31 -16.09 9.51
C ASP A 35 8.56 -15.18 8.50
N ASP A 36 8.81 -15.39 7.21
CA ASP A 36 8.18 -14.61 6.13
C ASP A 36 6.65 -14.76 6.09
N ALA A 37 6.09 -15.86 6.61
CA ALA A 37 4.65 -16.06 6.67
C ALA A 37 4.02 -15.23 7.80
N GLU A 38 4.64 -15.22 8.97
CA GLU A 38 4.25 -14.42 10.13
C GLU A 38 4.36 -12.92 9.83
N LEU A 39 5.46 -12.49 9.20
CA LEU A 39 5.63 -11.09 8.82
C LEU A 39 4.58 -10.66 7.78
N ARG A 40 4.24 -11.53 6.83
CA ARG A 40 3.14 -11.28 5.87
C ARG A 40 1.80 -11.16 6.56
N ARG A 41 1.48 -12.03 7.54
CA ARG A 41 0.24 -11.95 8.32
C ARG A 41 0.17 -10.65 9.14
N ALA A 42 1.23 -10.33 9.87
CA ALA A 42 1.32 -9.09 10.65
C ALA A 42 1.14 -7.85 9.75
N ARG A 43 1.70 -7.87 8.54
CA ARG A 43 1.49 -6.79 7.55
C ARG A 43 0.03 -6.70 7.09
N GLN A 44 -0.61 -7.83 6.81
CA GLN A 44 -2.02 -7.88 6.39
C GLN A 44 -2.97 -7.41 7.51
N GLU A 45 -2.64 -7.72 8.76
CA GLU A 45 -3.38 -7.26 9.94
C GLU A 45 -3.18 -5.76 10.20
N ALA A 46 -1.94 -5.27 10.06
CA ALA A 46 -1.60 -3.88 10.38
C ALA A 46 -1.96 -2.87 9.27
N LEU A 47 -1.96 -3.28 8.00
CA LEU A 47 -2.24 -2.41 6.86
C LEU A 47 -3.45 -2.92 6.07
N PRO A 48 -4.60 -2.22 6.11
CA PRO A 48 -5.67 -2.52 5.17
C PRO A 48 -5.17 -2.24 3.75
N GLN A 49 -5.05 -3.29 2.94
CA GLN A 49 -4.56 -3.20 1.54
C GLN A 49 -5.43 -2.30 0.67
N ILE A 50 -6.70 -2.13 1.07
CA ILE A 50 -7.66 -1.23 0.43
C ILE A 50 -8.21 -0.25 1.48
N PRO A 51 -8.24 1.06 1.19
CA PRO A 51 -8.88 2.06 2.06
C PRO A 51 -10.34 1.70 2.38
N GLU A 52 -10.79 1.96 3.61
CA GLU A 52 -12.16 1.63 4.07
C GLU A 52 -13.27 2.13 3.14
N VAL A 53 -13.10 3.34 2.59
CA VAL A 53 -14.02 3.94 1.61
C VAL A 53 -14.17 3.04 0.38
N CYS A 54 -13.06 2.50 -0.12
CA CYS A 54 -13.07 1.58 -1.26
C CYS A 54 -13.74 0.25 -0.88
N GLN A 55 -13.52 -0.28 0.32
CA GLN A 55 -14.16 -1.51 0.78
C GLN A 55 -15.69 -1.39 0.79
N ARG A 56 -16.21 -0.28 1.30
CA ARG A 56 -17.65 0.03 1.28
C ARG A 56 -18.19 0.11 -0.15
N LEU A 57 -17.49 0.81 -1.04
CA LEU A 57 -17.89 0.93 -2.45
C LEU A 57 -17.87 -0.43 -3.16
N ILE A 58 -16.90 -1.30 -2.87
CA ILE A 58 -16.87 -2.67 -3.40
C ILE A 58 -18.07 -3.47 -2.90
N ALA A 59 -18.43 -3.34 -1.62
CA ALA A 59 -19.61 -4.01 -1.05
C ALA A 59 -20.94 -3.53 -1.66
N GLU A 60 -20.99 -2.27 -2.11
CA GLU A 60 -22.13 -1.68 -2.85
C GLU A 60 -22.11 -2.01 -4.36
N ASP A 61 -21.20 -2.88 -4.83
CA ASP A 61 -20.93 -3.20 -6.25
C ASP A 61 -20.54 -1.97 -7.12
N ARG A 62 -20.07 -0.92 -6.46
CA ARG A 62 -19.66 0.38 -7.02
C ARG A 62 -18.17 0.39 -7.39
N VAL A 63 -17.77 -0.55 -8.24
CA VAL A 63 -16.35 -0.84 -8.57
C VAL A 63 -15.62 0.37 -9.16
N ILE A 64 -16.24 1.12 -10.08
CA ILE A 64 -15.60 2.29 -10.70
C ILE A 64 -15.28 3.37 -9.66
N GLU A 65 -16.18 3.58 -8.70
CA GLU A 65 -16.00 4.56 -7.64
C GLU A 65 -14.97 4.09 -6.63
N ALA A 66 -14.91 2.78 -6.34
CA ALA A 66 -13.85 2.19 -5.54
C ALA A 66 -12.46 2.41 -6.16
N ILE A 67 -12.31 2.22 -7.47
CA ILE A 67 -11.05 2.47 -8.21
C ILE A 67 -10.68 3.96 -8.14
N LYS A 68 -11.64 4.87 -8.34
CA LYS A 68 -11.40 6.32 -8.21
C LYS A 68 -10.96 6.68 -6.79
N ALA A 69 -11.66 6.18 -5.79
CA ALA A 69 -11.33 6.41 -4.38
C ALA A 69 -9.94 5.87 -4.04
N TYR A 70 -9.58 4.69 -4.55
CA TYR A 70 -8.27 4.06 -4.32
C TYR A 70 -7.15 4.94 -4.87
N ARG A 71 -7.29 5.42 -6.11
CA ARG A 71 -6.31 6.31 -6.75
C ARG A 71 -6.13 7.63 -6.00
N VAL A 72 -7.20 8.19 -5.45
CA VAL A 72 -7.14 9.43 -4.67
C VAL A 72 -6.41 9.21 -3.34
N HIS A 73 -6.66 8.09 -2.66
CA HIS A 73 -6.06 7.83 -1.35
C HIS A 73 -4.61 7.35 -1.44
N THR A 74 -4.26 6.58 -2.48
CA THR A 74 -2.95 5.93 -2.60
C THR A 74 -2.02 6.60 -3.60
N GLY A 75 -2.56 7.41 -4.52
CA GLY A 75 -1.82 7.94 -5.65
C GLY A 75 -1.51 6.91 -6.75
N ALA A 76 -2.05 5.69 -6.63
CA ALA A 76 -1.78 4.60 -7.56
C ALA A 76 -2.20 4.91 -9.01
N GLY A 77 -1.51 4.26 -9.95
CA GLY A 77 -1.89 4.23 -11.36
C GLY A 77 -3.25 3.56 -11.57
N LEU A 78 -3.83 3.72 -12.77
CA LEU A 78 -5.13 3.11 -13.09
C LEU A 78 -5.09 1.57 -13.03
N VAL A 79 -4.02 0.97 -13.55
CA VAL A 79 -3.84 -0.48 -13.56
C VAL A 79 -3.69 -1.01 -12.14
N GLU A 80 -2.82 -0.40 -11.34
CA GLU A 80 -2.59 -0.76 -9.94
C GLU A 80 -3.89 -0.66 -9.12
N ALA A 81 -4.64 0.42 -9.28
CA ALA A 81 -5.89 0.62 -8.57
C ALA A 81 -6.98 -0.39 -8.98
N LYS A 82 -7.05 -0.75 -10.26
CA LYS A 82 -7.97 -1.79 -10.74
C LYS A 82 -7.59 -3.15 -10.17
N ASN A 83 -6.31 -3.53 -10.26
CA ASN A 83 -5.84 -4.82 -9.77
C ASN A 83 -6.11 -4.98 -8.27
N ALA A 84 -5.81 -3.95 -7.46
CA ALA A 84 -6.10 -3.97 -6.04
C ALA A 84 -7.60 -4.21 -5.76
N VAL A 85 -8.47 -3.41 -6.40
CA VAL A 85 -9.93 -3.52 -6.24
C VAL A 85 -10.46 -4.88 -6.70
N ASP A 86 -9.97 -5.41 -7.82
CA ASP A 86 -10.37 -6.70 -8.36
C ASP A 86 -9.92 -7.86 -7.45
N GLU A 87 -8.69 -7.84 -6.92
CA GLU A 87 -8.18 -8.81 -5.94
C GLU A 87 -9.03 -8.83 -4.67
N HIS A 88 -9.40 -7.66 -4.16
CA HIS A 88 -10.24 -7.55 -2.97
C HIS A 88 -11.67 -8.03 -3.22
N ARG A 89 -12.20 -7.84 -4.44
CA ARG A 89 -13.50 -8.39 -4.83
C ARG A 89 -13.44 -9.91 -4.94
N ALA A 90 -12.38 -10.46 -5.53
CA ALA A 90 -12.16 -11.89 -5.67
C ALA A 90 -11.98 -12.60 -4.32
N ALA A 91 -11.33 -11.95 -3.34
CA ALA A 91 -11.15 -12.51 -2.00
C ALA A 91 -12.45 -12.58 -1.17
N ARG A 92 -13.55 -11.95 -1.63
CA ARG A 92 -14.85 -11.90 -0.94
C ARG A 92 -15.92 -12.80 -1.56
N GLY A 93 -15.66 -13.38 -2.74
CA GLY A 93 -16.55 -14.33 -3.43
C GLY A 93 -16.09 -15.77 -3.24
#